data_AF-A0A355T5D7-F1
#
_entry.id   AF-A0A355T5D7-F1
#
_cell.length_a   1.000
_cell.length_b   1.000
_cell.length_c   1.000
_cell.angle_alpha   90.00
_cell.angle_beta   90.00
_cell.angle_gamma   90.00
#
_symmetry.space_group_name_H-M   'P 1'
#
loop_
_entity.id
_entity.type
_entity.pdbx_description
1 polymer ?
#
loop_
_entity_poly.entity_id
_entity_poly.type
_entity_poly.pdbx_seq_one_letter_code
_entity_poly.pdbx_strand_id
1 'polypeptide(L)' 'EEDLKLRGAGEVLGTRQSGLPEFRLADPVAHADLLATAHDDTRLILETDPMLQTERGKALRTLLYLFERDEAIRYLESG' A
#
# COMPACT_ATOMS: atom_id res chain seq x y z
N GLU A 1 10.79 -26.67 7.13
CA GLU A 1 10.15 -25.51 7.79
C GLU A 1 11.10 -24.55 8.52
N GLU A 2 12.44 -24.66 8.38
CA GLU A 2 13.35 -23.73 9.11
C GLU A 2 14.54 -23.18 8.31
N ASP A 3 14.64 -23.40 7.00
CA ASP A 3 15.85 -23.00 6.25
C ASP A 3 15.71 -21.68 5.46
N LEU A 4 14.52 -21.07 5.47
CA LEU A 4 14.21 -19.82 4.75
C LEU A 4 14.18 -18.56 5.64
N LYS A 5 14.24 -18.71 6.97
CA LYS A 5 14.23 -17.58 7.93
C LYS A 5 15.62 -17.02 8.25
N LEU A 6 16.68 -17.79 8.01
CA LEU A 6 18.06 -17.39 8.33
C LEU A 6 18.77 -16.65 7.18
N ARG A 7 18.27 -16.76 5.95
CA ARG A 7 18.71 -15.90 4.86
C ARG A 7 17.81 -14.69 4.84
N GLY A 8 18.13 -13.71 5.67
CA GLY A 8 17.57 -12.36 5.50
C GLY A 8 17.59 -12.00 4.02
N ALA A 9 16.47 -11.46 3.53
CA ALA A 9 16.22 -11.14 2.13
C ALA A 9 17.10 -9.97 1.62
N GLY A 10 18.42 -10.09 1.74
CA GLY A 10 19.32 -8.98 1.52
C GLY A 10 20.77 -9.40 1.49
N GLU A 11 21.13 -10.32 0.61
CA GLU A 11 22.49 -10.40 0.04
C GLU A 11 22.48 -11.39 -1.12
N VAL A 12 22.14 -10.93 -2.33
CA VAL A 12 22.34 -11.75 -3.55
C VAL A 12 23.08 -11.03 -4.66
N LEU A 13 23.20 -9.69 -4.67
CA LEU A 13 23.96 -9.02 -5.74
C LEU A 13 24.86 -7.94 -5.16
N GLY A 14 26.16 -8.20 -5.28
CA GLY A 14 27.22 -7.27 -4.93
C GLY A 14 27.14 -5.96 -5.71
N THR A 15 27.82 -4.97 -5.14
CA THR A 15 28.02 -3.59 -5.61
C THR A 15 26.82 -2.65 -5.40
N ARG A 16 26.86 -1.97 -4.25
CA ARG A 16 26.12 -0.72 -4.01
C ARG A 16 26.55 0.33 -5.03
N GLN A 17 25.82 0.46 -6.14
CA GLN A 17 25.87 1.68 -6.93
C GLN A 17 24.89 2.70 -6.33
N SER A 18 25.43 3.83 -5.91
CA SER A 18 24.78 4.93 -5.17
C SER A 18 23.76 5.73 -6.00
N GLY A 19 22.94 5.08 -6.82
CA GLY A 19 22.09 5.79 -7.81
C GLY A 19 20.73 5.19 -8.11
N LEU A 20 20.35 4.06 -7.52
CA LEU A 20 18.99 3.53 -7.65
C LEU A 20 18.17 3.94 -6.44
N PRO A 21 16.92 4.43 -6.60
CA PRO A 21 16.03 4.63 -5.47
C PRO A 21 15.93 3.32 -4.71
N GLU A 22 16.22 3.34 -3.40
CA GLU A 22 15.92 2.20 -2.55
C GLU A 22 14.41 1.99 -2.58
N PHE A 23 13.94 1.04 -3.39
CA PHE A 23 12.59 0.53 -3.24
C PHE A 23 12.53 -0.06 -1.84
N ARG A 24 11.93 0.68 -0.90
CA ARG A 24 11.49 0.13 0.38
C ARG A 24 10.35 -0.83 0.07
N LEU A 25 10.72 -2.03 -0.37
CA LEU A 25 9.79 -3.15 -0.48
C LEU A 25 9.30 -3.41 0.93
N ALA A 26 8.00 -3.22 1.16
CA ALA A 26 7.38 -3.56 2.42
C ALA A 26 7.64 -5.04 2.70
N ASP A 27 8.23 -5.34 3.86
CA ASP A 27 8.35 -6.72 4.33
C ASP A 27 6.93 -7.27 4.56
N PRO A 28 6.45 -8.22 3.74
CA PRO A 28 5.08 -8.70 3.83
C PRO A 28 4.81 -9.44 5.15
N VAL A 29 5.85 -10.00 5.77
CA VAL A 29 5.75 -10.72 7.05
C VAL A 29 5.66 -9.73 8.21
N ALA A 30 6.47 -8.66 8.17
CA ALA A 30 6.45 -7.63 9.22
C ALA A 30 5.19 -6.75 9.18
N HIS A 31 4.53 -6.62 8.02
CA HIS A 31 3.39 -5.72 7.82
C HIS A 31 2.07 -6.44 7.52
N ALA A 32 2.00 -7.77 7.69
CA ALA A 32 0.83 -8.57 7.37
C ALA A 32 -0.46 -8.01 8.01
N ASP A 33 -0.41 -7.64 9.29
CA ASP A 33 -1.57 -7.11 10.03
C ASP A 33 -2.04 -5.75 9.49
N LEU A 34 -1.09 -4.91 9.05
CA LEU A 34 -1.41 -3.61 8.46
C LEU A 34 -2.06 -3.78 7.08
N LEU A 35 -1.58 -4.73 6.28
CA LEU A 35 -2.17 -5.05 4.98
C LEU A 35 -3.59 -5.60 5.12
N ALA A 36 -3.82 -6.50 6.09
CA ALA A 36 -5.15 -7.01 6.39
C ALA A 36 -6.10 -5.88 6.82
N THR A 37 -5.66 -5.03 7.73
CA THR A 37 -6.44 -3.87 8.20
C THR A 37 -6.78 -2.91 7.06
N ALA A 38 -5.82 -2.59 6.20
CA ALA A 38 -6.03 -1.70 5.06
C ALA A 38 -7.02 -2.30 4.04
N HIS A 39 -6.96 -3.61 3.82
CA HIS A 39 -7.88 -4.32 2.94
C HIS A 39 -9.31 -4.29 3.48
N ASP A 40 -9.50 -4.60 4.77
CA ASP A 40 -10.82 -4.56 5.41
C ASP A 40 -11.41 -3.16 5.39
N ASP A 41 -10.58 -2.13 5.64
CA ASP A 41 -11.01 -0.75 5.58
C ASP A 41 -11.45 -0.34 4.18
N THR A 42 -10.71 -0.76 3.16
CA THR A 42 -11.08 -0.55 1.75
C THR A 42 -12.44 -1.17 1.44
N ARG A 43 -12.67 -2.41 1.89
CA ARG A 43 -13.95 -3.10 1.72
C ARG A 43 -15.10 -2.31 2.36
N LEU A 44 -14.91 -1.85 3.60
CA LEU A 44 -15.90 -1.06 4.31
C LEU A 44 -16.22 0.25 3.58
N ILE A 45 -15.19 0.95 3.11
CA ILE A 45 -15.36 2.22 2.38
C ILE A 45 -16.12 1.99 1.07
N LEU A 46 -15.80 0.94 0.31
CA LEU A 46 -16.51 0.63 -0.93
C LEU A 46 -17.99 0.27 -0.69
N GLU A 47 -18.31 -0.36 0.44
CA GLU A 47 -19.69 -0.71 0.81
C GLU A 47 -20.49 0.48 1.34
N THR A 48 -19.84 1.40 2.07
CA THR A 48 -20.55 2.46 2.83
C THR A 48 -20.42 3.86 2.24
N ASP A 49 -19.35 4.14 1.50
CA ASP A 49 -19.06 5.44 0.89
C ASP A 49 -18.27 5.27 -0.44
N PRO A 50 -18.83 4.58 -1.44
CA PRO A 50 -18.12 4.28 -2.70
C PRO A 50 -17.71 5.54 -3.47
N MET A 51 -18.44 6.63 -3.27
CA MET A 51 -18.18 7.93 -3.93
C MET A 51 -17.31 8.86 -3.08
N LEU A 52 -16.85 8.42 -1.89
CA LEU A 52 -16.01 9.18 -0.98
C LEU A 52 -16.58 10.58 -0.65
N GLN A 53 -17.86 10.65 -0.29
CA GLN A 53 -18.60 11.89 -0.01
C GLN A 53 -18.72 12.22 1.48
N THR A 54 -18.55 11.24 2.37
CA THR A 54 -18.55 11.48 3.82
C THR A 54 -17.33 12.29 4.24
N GLU A 55 -17.30 12.80 5.47
CA GLU A 55 -16.12 13.50 6.00
C GLU A 55 -14.86 12.61 5.96
N ARG A 56 -15.02 11.31 6.23
CA ARG A 56 -13.93 10.33 6.08
C ARG A 56 -13.53 10.15 4.61
N GLY A 57 -14.51 10.04 3.70
CA GLY A 57 -14.27 9.93 2.26
C GLY A 57 -13.50 11.14 1.69
N LYS A 58 -13.86 12.35 2.11
CA LYS A 58 -13.14 13.58 1.73
C LYS A 58 -11.69 13.56 2.21
N ALA A 59 -11.44 13.14 3.45
CA ALA A 59 -10.08 12.99 3.95
C ALA A 59 -9.27 11.96 3.14
N LEU A 60 -9.88 10.86 2.72
CA LEU A 60 -9.26 9.87 1.83
C LEU A 60 -8.92 10.46 0.46
N ARG A 61 -9.80 11.29 -0.12
CA ARG A 61 -9.50 12.02 -1.37
C ARG A 61 -8.27 12.92 -1.22
N THR A 62 -8.13 13.60 -0.08
CA THR A 62 -6.92 14.39 0.21
C THR A 62 -5.68 13.51 0.28
N LEU A 63 -5.74 12.35 0.93
CA LEU A 63 -4.61 11.41 0.98
C LEU A 63 -4.25 10.87 -0.40
N LEU A 64 -5.24 10.46 -1.20
CA LEU A 64 -5.02 9.99 -2.58
C LEU A 64 -4.31 11.05 -3.43
N TYR A 65 -4.70 12.32 -3.28
CA TYR A 65 -4.03 13.44 -3.94
C TYR A 65 -2.58 13.63 -3.46
N LEU A 66 -2.36 13.66 -2.15
CA LEU A 66 -1.02 13.84 -1.59
C LEU A 66 -0.04 12.71 -1.95
N PHE A 67 -0.54 11.49 -2.15
CA PHE A 67 0.26 10.33 -2.55
C PHE A 67 0.29 10.08 -4.06
N GLU A 68 -0.18 11.05 -4.88
CA GLU A 68 -0.18 10.97 -6.34
C GLU A 68 -0.96 9.75 -6.88
N ARG A 69 -2.05 9.37 -6.19
CA ARG A 69 -2.94 8.25 -6.54
C ARG A 69 -4.30 8.72 -7.07
N ASP A 70 -4.31 9.86 -7.74
CA ASP A 70 -5.52 10.46 -8.33
C ASP A 70 -6.23 9.54 -9.34
N GLU A 71 -5.49 8.64 -10.00
CA GLU A 71 -6.08 7.65 -10.90
C GLU A 71 -7.08 6.73 -10.20
N ALA A 72 -6.89 6.47 -8.90
CA ALA A 72 -7.81 5.65 -8.12
C ALA A 72 -9.21 6.29 -8.03
N ILE A 73 -9.29 7.62 -8.01
CA ILE A 73 -10.57 8.35 -7.97
C ILE A 73 -11.33 8.15 -9.29
N ARG A 74 -10.62 8.15 -10.43
CA ARG A 74 -11.24 7.90 -11.74
C ARG A 74 -11.85 6.51 -11.83
N TYR A 75 -11.21 5.51 -11.25
CA TYR A 75 -11.75 4.14 -11.23
C TYR A 75 -13.02 4.03 -10.38
N LEU A 76 -13.11 4.76 -9.26
CA LEU A 76 -14.32 4.81 -8.43
C LEU A 76 -15.51 5.46 -9.16
N GLU A 77 -15.26 6.48 -9.99
CA GLU A 77 -16.31 7.19 -10.74
C GLU A 77 -16.80 6.43 -11.98
N SER A 78 -16.00 5.48 -12.49
CA SER A 78 -16.35 4.65 -13.66
C SER A 78 -17.06 3.34 -13.33
N GLY A 79 -17.24 3.02 -12.05
CA GLY A 79 -17.82 1.78 -11.52
C GLY A 79 -19.31 1.89 -11.19
#